data_AF-A0A0N4TE91-F1
#
_entry.id   AF-A0A0N4TE91-F1
#
_cell.length_a   1.000
_cell.length_b   1.000
_cell.length_c   1.000
_cell.angle_alpha   90.00
_cell.angle_beta   90.00
_cell.angle_gamma   90.00
#
_symmetry.space_group_name_H-M   'P 1'
#
loop_
_entity.id
_entity.type
_entity.pdbx_description
1 polymer ?
#
loop_
_entity_poly.entity_id
_entity_poly.type
_entity_poly.pdbx_seq_one_letter_code
_entity_poly.pdbx_strand_id
1 'polypeptide(L)' 'MSARPLVTVYNDKSEPTDTQIRLPGVFRAPLRPDIVSFVHDQIRKNKRQPYAVSVEAGLDVFYFCEEDNGKRI' A
#
# COMPACT_ATOMS: atom_id res chain seq x y z
N MET A 1 15.42 2.82 -31.65
CA MET A 1 16.48 2.44 -30.69
C MET A 1 16.98 3.72 -30.02
N SER A 2 16.49 4.10 -28.83
CA SER A 2 17.03 5.32 -28.17
C SER A 2 18.29 5.00 -27.36
N ALA A 3 19.21 5.95 -27.33
CA ALA A 3 20.49 5.82 -26.65
C ALA A 3 20.31 5.79 -25.11
N ARG A 4 21.19 5.08 -24.42
CA ARG A 4 21.31 5.13 -22.95
C ARG A 4 22.46 6.07 -22.62
N PRO A 5 22.20 7.26 -22.03
CA PRO A 5 23.26 8.18 -21.68
C PRO A 5 24.19 7.57 -20.62
N LEU A 6 25.44 8.04 -20.60
CA LEU A 6 26.39 7.79 -19.51
C LEU A 6 26.08 8.76 -18.37
N VAL A 7 26.03 8.24 -17.15
CA VAL A 7 25.75 8.99 -15.92
C VAL A 7 27.00 8.95 -15.04
N THR A 8 27.39 10.10 -14.48
CA THR A 8 28.52 10.26 -13.57
C THR A 8 28.12 9.94 -12.13
N VAL A 9 28.98 9.23 -11.40
CA VAL A 9 28.77 8.94 -9.97
C VAL A 9 29.39 10.07 -9.15
N TYR A 10 28.64 10.64 -8.21
CA TYR A 10 29.10 11.70 -7.32
C TYR A 10 29.52 11.13 -5.95
N ASN A 11 30.57 11.69 -5.37
CA ASN A 11 31.02 11.39 -4.01
C ASN A 11 30.31 12.26 -2.96
N ASP A 12 30.49 11.95 -1.67
CA ASP A 12 29.87 12.67 -0.55
C ASP A 12 30.17 14.18 -0.51
N LYS A 13 31.28 14.59 -1.15
CA LYS A 13 31.70 16.00 -1.29
C LYS A 13 31.11 16.68 -2.54
N SER A 14 30.16 16.04 -3.21
CA SER A 14 29.52 16.50 -4.45
C SER A 14 30.44 16.65 -5.66
N GLU A 15 31.62 16.03 -5.62
CA GLU A 15 32.57 16.00 -6.74
C GLU A 15 32.27 14.81 -7.67
N PRO A 16 32.39 14.99 -9.01
CA PRO A 16 32.20 13.90 -9.96
C PRO A 16 33.38 12.92 -9.87
N THR A 17 33.05 11.64 -9.77
CA THR A 17 34.04 10.54 -9.83
C THR A 17 34.29 10.15 -11.28
N ASP A 18 35.47 9.61 -11.58
CA ASP A 18 35.83 9.10 -12.91
C ASP A 18 35.01 7.87 -13.35
N THR A 19 34.28 7.24 -12.42
CA THR A 19 33.41 6.11 -12.72
C THR A 19 32.13 6.58 -13.40
N GLN A 20 31.95 6.17 -14.65
CA GLN A 20 30.73 6.43 -15.43
C GLN A 20 29.94 5.14 -15.63
N ILE A 21 28.64 5.18 -15.34
CA ILE A 21 27.74 4.04 -15.47
C ILE A 21 26.70 4.36 -16.54
N ARG A 22 26.38 3.38 -17.38
CA ARG A 22 25.28 3.52 -18.37
C ARG A 22 23.94 3.56 -17.66
N LEU A 23 23.05 4.47 -18.06
CA LEU A 23 21.69 4.53 -17.53
C LEU A 23 20.98 3.16 -17.65
N PRO A 24 20.49 2.58 -16.52
CA PRO A 24 19.73 1.33 -16.54
C PRO A 24 18.47 1.43 -17.41
N GLY A 25 18.09 0.31 -18.03
CA GLY A 25 16.93 0.26 -18.92
C GLY A 25 15.58 0.57 -18.25
N VAL A 26 15.49 0.38 -16.93
CA VAL A 26 14.27 0.61 -16.13
C VAL A 26 13.82 2.07 -16.17
N PHE A 27 14.77 3.02 -16.20
CA PHE A 27 14.45 4.45 -16.29
C PHE A 27 13.85 4.88 -17.63
N ARG A 28 13.83 3.98 -18.61
CA ARG A 28 13.21 4.20 -19.91
C ARG A 28 11.96 3.35 -20.12
N ALA A 29 11.51 2.63 -19.10
CA ALA A 29 10.26 1.90 -19.17
C ALA A 29 9.09 2.88 -19.47
N PRO A 30 8.08 2.47 -20.25
CA PRO A 30 6.93 3.32 -20.53
C PRO A 30 6.18 3.63 -19.23
N LEU A 31 5.98 4.92 -18.95
CA LEU A 31 5.27 5.35 -17.76
C LEU A 31 3.76 5.17 -17.98
N ARG A 32 3.15 4.25 -17.22
CA ARG A 32 1.71 3.99 -17.24
C ARG A 32 1.11 4.27 -15.87
N PRO A 33 0.73 5.53 -15.56
CA PRO A 33 0.19 5.87 -14.26
C PRO A 33 -1.09 5.07 -13.94
N ASP A 34 -1.90 4.77 -14.95
CA ASP A 34 -3.13 3.98 -14.78
C ASP A 34 -2.86 2.58 -14.19
N ILE A 35 -1.81 1.90 -14.67
CA ILE A 35 -1.42 0.59 -14.15
C ILE A 35 -0.89 0.70 -12.73
N VAL A 36 -0.07 1.71 -12.46
CA VAL A 36 0.49 1.94 -11.13
C VAL A 36 -0.64 2.16 -10.12
N SER A 37 -1.60 3.03 -10.44
CA SER A 37 -2.78 3.29 -9.61
C SER A 37 -3.62 2.04 -9.41
N PHE A 38 -3.91 1.30 -10.49
CA PHE A 38 -4.70 0.07 -10.41
C PHE A 38 -4.05 -0.99 -9.51
N VAL A 39 -2.77 -1.28 -9.71
CA VAL A 39 -2.04 -2.28 -8.92
C VAL A 39 -1.90 -1.83 -7.47
N HIS A 40 -1.58 -0.56 -7.24
CA HIS A 40 -1.45 0.01 -5.90
C HIS A 40 -2.76 -0.11 -5.11
N ASP A 41 -3.90 0.17 -5.74
CA ASP A 41 -5.21 0.07 -5.08
C ASP A 41 -5.58 -1.36 -4.69
N GLN A 42 -5.23 -2.36 -5.53
CA GLN A 42 -5.49 -3.76 -5.20
C GLN A 42 -4.56 -4.25 -4.08
N ILE A 43 -3.26 -3.93 -4.13
CA ILE A 43 -2.31 -4.30 -3.09
C ILE A 43 -2.66 -3.64 -1.75
N ARG A 44 -3.12 -2.39 -1.77
CA ARG A 44 -3.51 -1.64 -0.56
C ARG A 44 -4.69 -2.27 0.18
N LYS A 45 -5.56 -3.03 -0.51
CA LYS A 45 -6.69 -3.72 0.13
C LYS A 45 -6.24 -4.90 0.99
N ASN A 46 -5.14 -5.55 0.63
CA ASN A 46 -4.69 -6.79 1.27
C ASN A 46 -4.18 -6.62 2.70
N LYS A 47 -3.71 -5.41 3.07
CA LYS A 47 -3.20 -5.12 4.43
C LYS A 47 -4.30 -4.76 5.43
N ARG A 48 -5.56 -4.62 4.98
CA ARG A 48 -6.65 -4.15 5.85
C ARG A 48 -7.07 -5.25 6.81
N GLN A 49 -7.38 -4.87 8.05
CA GLN A 49 -7.98 -5.77 9.02
C GLN A 49 -9.52 -5.73 8.86
N PRO A 50 -10.20 -6.88 8.91
CA PRO A 50 -11.66 -6.91 8.85
C PRO A 50 -12.24 -6.27 10.11
N TYR A 51 -13.32 -5.52 9.95
CA TYR A 51 -14.10 -4.96 11.03
C TYR A 51 -15.57 -5.28 10.76
N ALA A 52 -16.30 -5.68 11.81
CA ALA A 52 -17.72 -6.01 11.74
C ALA A 52 -18.40 -5.58 13.04
N VAL A 53 -19.71 -5.35 12.95
CA VAL A 53 -20.56 -5.14 14.13
C VAL A 53 -20.77 -6.46 14.86
N SER A 54 -21.06 -6.40 16.16
CA SER A 54 -21.46 -7.61 16.92
C SER A 54 -22.70 -8.22 16.28
N VAL A 55 -22.77 -9.55 16.27
CA VAL A 55 -23.96 -10.29 15.80
C VAL A 55 -25.19 -9.92 16.63
N GLU A 56 -24.98 -9.58 17.90
CA GLU A 56 -26.01 -9.19 18.87
C GLU A 56 -26.35 -7.69 18.83
N ALA A 57 -25.68 -6.90 17.99
CA ALA A 57 -25.93 -5.46 17.89
C ALA A 57 -27.37 -5.20 17.41
N GLY A 58 -28.25 -4.79 18.34
CA GLY A 58 -29.66 -4.51 18.09
C GLY A 58 -30.62 -5.68 18.38
N LEU A 59 -30.12 -6.87 18.70
CA LEU A 59 -30.94 -8.00 19.14
C LEU A 59 -31.48 -7.79 20.57
N ASP A 60 -30.71 -7.12 21.43
CA ASP A 60 -31.08 -6.88 22.84
C ASP A 60 -32.39 -6.10 23.00
N VAL A 61 -32.76 -5.24 22.03
CA VAL A 61 -33.98 -4.41 22.10
C VAL A 61 -35.26 -5.25 22.10
N PHE A 62 -35.22 -6.50 21.60
CA PHE A 62 -36.38 -7.40 21.60
C PHE A 62 -36.41 -8.38 22.78
N TYR A 63 -35.28 -8.63 23.47
CA TYR A 63 -35.22 -9.58 24.58
C TYR A 63 -35.25 -8.93 25.98
N PHE A 64 -35.27 -7.59 26.08
CA PHE A 64 -35.39 -6.88 27.36
C PHE A 64 -36.76 -7.01 28.06
N CYS A 65 -37.72 -7.79 27.55
CA CYS A 65 -38.99 -8.05 28.22
C CYS A 65 -39.01 -9.32 29.09
N GLU A 66 -37.94 -10.13 29.16
CA GLU A 66 -38.05 -11.44 29.83
C GLU A 66 -36.89 -11.90 30.73
N GLU A 67 -35.85 -11.11 31.00
CA GLU A 67 -34.76 -11.56 31.89
C GLU A 67 -34.32 -10.50 32.92
N ASP A 68 -35.25 -10.06 33.77
CA ASP A 68 -34.91 -9.43 35.07
C ASP A 68 -34.42 -10.46 36.12
N ASN A 69 -33.99 -11.68 35.74
CA ASN A 69 -33.50 -12.68 36.68
C ASN A 69 -32.36 -13.55 36.13
N GLY A 70 -31.14 -13.00 36.15
CA GLY A 70 -29.97 -13.81 36.55
C GLY A 70 -28.83 -13.98 35.54
N LYS A 71 -27.78 -13.18 35.77
CA LYS A 71 -26.36 -13.42 35.48
C LYS A 71 -25.95 -13.63 34.01
N ARG A 72 -25.17 -12.70 33.48
CA ARG A 72 -23.97 -13.02 32.67
C ARG A 72 -22.80 -12.10 33.02
N ILE A 73 -21.73 -12.74 33.49
CA ILE A 73 -20.34 -12.32 33.28
C ILE A 73 -19.99 -12.63 31.83
#